data_AF-A0AAE0QPR3-F1
#
_entry.id   AF-A0AAE0QPR3-F1
#
_cell.length_a   1.000
_cell.length_b   1.000
_cell.length_c   1.000
_cell.angle_alpha   90.00
_cell.angle_beta   90.00
_cell.angle_gamma   90.00
#
_symmetry.space_group_name_H-M   'P 1'
#
loop_
_entity.id
_entity.type
_entity.pdbx_description
1 polymer ?
#
loop_
_entity_poly.entity_id
_entity_poly.type
_entity_poly.pdbx_seq_one_letter_code
_entity_poly.pdbx_strand_id
1 'polypeptide(L)'
;MGKTADLTVVQKTITDTLHKEAGFGTAHTAKSTKSWLNDHGVGVLDWPANSPDLNPIENLWGIVKRKMRNKRPKNADELKATVKETWASIPPQQCHKLITSMPRPIEAVIKAKGAPT
;
A
#
# COMPACT_ATOMS: atom_id res chain seq x y z
N MET A 1 2.54 24.46 -16.28
CA MET A 1 2.83 23.17 -16.94
C MET A 1 3.01 22.11 -15.86
N GLY A 2 1.88 21.66 -15.30
CA GLY A 2 1.86 20.81 -14.11
C GLY A 2 2.20 19.37 -14.48
N LYS A 3 3.30 18.85 -13.94
CA LYS A 3 3.62 17.43 -14.03
C LYS A 3 2.58 16.68 -13.21
N THR A 4 1.53 16.18 -13.85
CA THR A 4 0.68 15.13 -13.29
C THR A 4 1.58 13.95 -12.99
N ALA A 5 1.87 13.73 -11.70
CA ALA A 5 2.57 12.53 -11.25
C ALA A 5 1.77 11.32 -11.74
N ASP A 6 2.40 10.50 -12.57
CA ASP A 6 1.81 9.28 -13.09
C ASP A 6 1.43 8.39 -11.89
N LEU A 7 0.13 8.14 -11.71
CA LEU A 7 -0.39 7.29 -10.63
C LEU A 7 0.21 5.89 -10.67
N THR A 8 0.68 5.42 -11.83
CA THR A 8 1.40 4.16 -11.99
C THR A 8 2.81 4.24 -11.42
N VAL A 9 3.48 5.39 -11.55
CA VAL A 9 4.77 5.68 -10.90
C VAL A 9 4.58 5.86 -9.41
N VAL A 10 3.53 6.56 -8.96
CA VAL A 10 3.23 6.72 -7.53
C VAL A 10 2.86 5.39 -6.89
N GLN A 11 2.05 4.56 -7.56
CA GLN A 11 1.69 3.23 -7.08
C GLN A 11 2.90 2.31 -7.09
N LYS A 12 3.75 2.34 -8.13
CA LYS A 12 4.99 1.55 -8.19
C LYS A 12 6.00 2.03 -7.14
N THR A 13 6.17 3.33 -6.92
CA THR A 13 7.04 3.87 -5.87
C THR A 13 6.52 3.51 -4.49
N ILE A 14 5.22 3.60 -4.20
CA ILE A 14 4.65 3.21 -2.90
C ILE A 14 4.75 1.69 -2.69
N THR A 15 4.53 0.90 -3.74
CA THR A 15 4.61 -0.57 -3.70
C THR A 15 6.07 -1.06 -3.61
N ASP A 16 7.01 -0.37 -4.25
CA ASP A 16 8.44 -0.73 -4.27
C ASP A 16 9.19 -0.18 -3.05
N THR A 17 8.71 0.92 -2.44
CA THR A 17 9.33 1.54 -1.26
C THR A 17 8.86 0.92 0.06
N LEU A 18 7.68 0.28 0.11
CA LEU A 18 7.06 -0.15 1.37
C LEU A 18 6.82 -1.67 1.54
N HIS A 19 7.08 -2.53 0.55
CA HIS A 19 6.78 -3.96 0.69
C HIS A 19 7.99 -4.81 1.13
N LYS A 20 8.05 -5.11 2.43
CA LYS A 20 8.59 -6.38 2.96
C LYS A 20 7.40 -7.28 3.33
N GLU A 21 6.68 -7.80 2.34
CA GLU A 21 5.72 -8.87 2.56
C GLU A 21 6.39 -10.24 2.39
N ALA A 22 6.28 -11.08 3.41
CA ALA A 22 6.89 -12.41 3.50
C ALA A 22 6.17 -13.47 2.61
N GLY A 23 5.78 -13.08 1.40
CA GLY A 23 5.32 -13.95 0.32
C GLY A 23 5.96 -13.65 -1.05
N PHE A 24 6.68 -12.53 -1.18
CA PHE A 24 7.42 -12.11 -2.40
C PHE A 24 8.90 -11.78 -2.10
N GLY A 25 9.42 -12.34 -0.99
CA GLY A 25 10.59 -11.86 -0.25
C GLY A 25 11.97 -11.91 -0.90
N THR A 26 12.10 -12.09 -2.22
CA THR A 26 13.41 -12.10 -2.89
C THR A 26 13.58 -10.96 -3.89
N ALA A 27 12.51 -10.53 -4.57
CA ALA A 27 12.59 -9.46 -5.57
C ALA A 27 12.80 -8.08 -4.93
N HIS A 28 12.15 -7.80 -3.80
CA HIS A 28 12.29 -6.52 -3.08
C HIS A 28 13.63 -6.38 -2.36
N THR A 29 14.28 -7.49 -2.04
CA THR A 29 15.61 -7.52 -1.42
C THR A 29 16.73 -7.82 -2.41
N ALA A 30 16.40 -8.00 -3.70
CA ALA A 30 17.36 -8.26 -4.75
C ALA A 30 18.39 -7.13 -4.83
N LYS A 31 19.62 -7.46 -5.23
CA LYS A 31 20.71 -6.49 -5.35
C LYS A 31 20.35 -5.35 -6.30
N SER A 32 19.69 -5.66 -7.42
CA SER A 32 19.21 -4.67 -8.38
C SER A 32 18.23 -3.69 -7.76
N THR A 33 17.23 -4.18 -7.01
CA THR A 33 16.23 -3.36 -6.33
C THR A 33 16.86 -2.48 -5.25
N LYS A 34 17.75 -3.05 -4.43
CA LYS A 34 18.48 -2.28 -3.40
C LYS A 34 19.37 -1.20 -3.99
N SER A 35 20.08 -1.50 -5.09
CA SER A 35 20.89 -0.50 -5.81
C SER A 35 20.01 0.62 -6.30
N TRP A 36 18.91 0.30 -7.00
CA TRP A 36 18.00 1.31 -7.53
C TRP A 36 17.44 2.21 -6.43
N LEU A 37 16.98 1.65 -5.30
CA LEU A 37 16.47 2.42 -4.17
C LEU A 37 17.54 3.36 -3.59
N ASN A 38 18.76 2.87 -3.42
CA ASN A 38 19.89 3.66 -2.94
C ASN A 38 20.24 4.79 -3.92
N ASP A 39 20.32 4.48 -5.22
CA ASP A 39 20.68 5.42 -6.27
C ASP A 39 19.64 6.55 -6.43
N HIS A 40 18.39 6.30 -5.99
CA HIS A 40 17.31 7.28 -6.00
C HIS A 40 17.05 7.90 -4.62
N GLY A 41 17.89 7.64 -3.62
CA GLY A 41 17.77 8.22 -2.28
C GLY A 41 16.51 7.79 -1.51
N VAL A 42 15.97 6.61 -1.84
CA VAL A 42 14.75 6.08 -1.22
C VAL A 42 15.10 5.34 0.07
N GLY A 43 14.71 5.90 1.21
CA GLY A 43 14.85 5.25 2.51
C GLY A 43 13.92 4.04 2.65
N VAL A 44 14.47 2.90 3.06
CA VAL A 44 13.70 1.66 3.30
C VAL A 44 13.51 1.47 4.80
N LEU A 45 12.27 1.29 5.24
CA LEU A 45 11.95 0.99 6.62
C LEU A 45 12.20 -0.48 6.97
N ASP A 46 12.66 -0.73 8.19
CA ASP A 46 12.72 -2.09 8.71
C ASP A 46 11.33 -2.54 9.16
N TRP A 47 10.73 -3.38 8.32
CA TRP A 47 9.40 -3.93 8.53
C TRP A 47 9.44 -5.35 9.12
N PRO A 48 8.61 -5.66 10.13
CA PRO A 48 8.44 -7.02 10.62
C PRO A 48 7.73 -7.90 9.57
N ALA A 49 8.18 -9.15 9.45
CA ALA A 49 7.52 -10.12 8.57
C ALA A 49 6.07 -10.37 9.02
N ASN A 50 5.19 -10.72 8.06
CA ASN A 50 3.79 -11.10 8.32
C ASN A 50 2.98 -10.07 9.14
N SER A 51 3.22 -8.77 8.94
CA SER A 51 2.52 -7.70 9.66
C SER A 51 1.64 -6.85 8.71
N PRO A 52 0.56 -7.43 8.13
CA PRO A 52 -0.36 -6.69 7.28
C PRO A 52 -1.10 -5.59 8.05
N ASP A 53 -1.31 -5.78 9.36
CA ASP A 53 -1.97 -4.83 10.26
C ASP A 53 -1.22 -3.50 10.36
N LEU A 54 0.08 -3.53 10.06
CA LEU A 54 0.92 -2.34 10.04
C LEU A 54 0.89 -1.64 8.68
N ASN A 55 0.29 -2.19 7.62
CA ASN A 55 0.36 -1.61 6.29
C ASN A 55 -0.88 -0.74 5.98
N PRO A 56 -0.78 0.60 5.91
CA PRO A 56 -1.93 1.47 5.64
C PRO A 56 -2.60 1.20 4.29
N ILE A 57 -1.88 0.63 3.32
CA ILE A 57 -2.46 0.33 1.99
C ILE A 57 -3.48 -0.80 2.06
N GLU A 58 -3.35 -1.74 3.00
CA GLU A 58 -4.33 -2.81 3.21
C GLU A 58 -5.66 -2.24 3.67
N ASN A 59 -5.61 -1.25 4.56
CA ASN A 59 -6.80 -0.50 4.99
C ASN A 59 -7.43 0.27 3.82
N LEU A 60 -6.61 0.85 2.93
CA LEU A 60 -7.09 1.53 1.74
C LEU A 60 -7.75 0.55 0.76
N TRP A 61 -7.18 -0.62 0.52
CA TRP A 61 -7.80 -1.69 -0.25
C TRP A 61 -9.11 -2.17 0.38
N GLY A 62 -9.20 -2.20 1.71
CA GLY A 62 -10.45 -2.44 2.44
C GLY A 62 -11.54 -1.40 2.13
N ILE A 63 -11.17 -0.14 1.92
CA ILE A 63 -12.10 0.93 1.49
C ILE A 63 -12.55 0.70 0.05
N VAL A 64 -11.61 0.40 -0.86
CA VAL A 64 -11.90 0.12 -2.28
C VAL A 64 -12.86 -1.06 -2.40
N LYS A 65 -12.57 -2.20 -1.74
CA LYS A 65 -13.43 -3.39 -1.71
C LYS A 65 -14.84 -3.08 -1.21
N ARG A 66 -14.96 -2.27 -0.15
CA ARG A 66 -16.26 -1.84 0.38
C ARG A 66 -17.06 -1.00 -0.62
N LYS A 67 -16.42 -0.01 -1.25
CA LYS A 67 -17.05 0.82 -2.30
C LYS A 67 -17.46 0.00 -3.54
N MET A 68 -16.72 -1.06 -3.85
CA MET A 68 -17.00 -1.93 -4.99
C MET A 68 -18.05 -3.01 -4.75
N ARG A 69 -18.49 -3.23 -3.49
CA ARG A 69 -19.37 -4.36 -3.10
C ARG A 69 -20.60 -4.53 -4.00
N ASN A 70 -21.14 -3.43 -4.51
CA ASN A 70 -22.37 -3.43 -5.33
C ASN A 70 -22.13 -3.20 -6.83
N LYS A 71 -20.88 -3.03 -7.30
CA LYS A 71 -20.58 -2.65 -8.69
C LYS A 71 -20.61 -3.82 -9.69
N ARG A 72 -20.49 -5.07 -9.22
CA ARG A 72 -20.66 -6.34 -9.99
C ARG A 72 -20.12 -6.32 -11.44
N PRO A 73 -18.82 -6.02 -11.66
CA PRO A 73 -18.23 -6.04 -12.99
C PRO A 73 -18.27 -7.46 -13.60
N LYS A 74 -18.53 -7.56 -14.90
CA LYS A 74 -18.77 -8.82 -15.62
C LYS A 74 -17.55 -9.36 -16.35
N ASN A 75 -16.53 -8.53 -16.56
CA ASN A 75 -15.29 -8.94 -17.21
C ASN A 75 -14.07 -8.20 -16.62
N ALA A 76 -12.87 -8.61 -17.05
CA ALA A 76 -11.63 -8.08 -16.52
C ALA A 76 -11.44 -6.57 -16.79
N ASP A 77 -11.90 -6.07 -17.94
CA ASP A 77 -11.72 -4.67 -18.30
C ASP A 77 -12.68 -3.76 -17.53
N GLU A 78 -13.92 -4.20 -17.34
CA GLU A 78 -14.90 -3.55 -16.47
C GLU A 78 -14.41 -3.53 -15.01
N LEU A 79 -13.82 -4.64 -14.54
CA LEU A 79 -13.21 -4.70 -13.22
C LEU A 79 -12.08 -3.68 -13.08
N LYS A 80 -11.14 -3.64 -14.02
CA LYS A 80 -10.02 -2.67 -14.01
C LYS A 80 -10.52 -1.23 -14.02
N ALA A 81 -11.47 -0.91 -14.89
CA ALA A 81 -12.06 0.43 -14.97
C ALA A 81 -12.74 0.81 -13.65
N THR A 82 -13.52 -0.11 -13.09
CA THR A 82 -14.23 0.08 -11.83
C THR A 82 -13.28 0.30 -10.65
N VAL A 83 -12.17 -0.44 -10.57
CA VAL A 83 -11.14 -0.24 -9.55
C VAL A 83 -10.52 1.14 -9.69
N LYS A 84 -10.11 1.55 -10.90
CA LYS A 84 -9.51 2.86 -11.16
C LYS A 84 -10.44 4.00 -10.79
N GLU A 85 -11.70 3.93 -11.19
CA GLU A 85 -12.72 4.93 -10.84
C GLU A 85 -12.94 4.99 -9.32
N THR A 86 -13.07 3.83 -8.67
CA THR A 86 -13.27 3.75 -7.23
C THR A 86 -12.08 4.33 -6.47
N TRP A 87 -10.86 4.02 -6.90
CA TRP A 87 -9.62 4.57 -6.35
C TRP A 87 -9.57 6.09 -6.49
N ALA A 88 -9.83 6.61 -7.70
CA ALA A 88 -9.86 8.05 -7.96
C ALA A 88 -10.93 8.80 -7.14
N SER A 89 -12.01 8.12 -6.73
CA SER A 89 -13.05 8.69 -5.86
C SER A 89 -12.64 8.83 -4.39
N ILE A 90 -11.50 8.27 -3.98
CA ILE A 90 -11.05 8.33 -2.59
C ILE A 90 -10.35 9.67 -2.35
N PRO A 91 -10.88 10.52 -1.45
CA PRO A 91 -10.29 11.83 -1.22
C PRO A 91 -8.94 11.70 -0.49
N PRO A 92 -7.97 12.59 -0.73
CA PRO A 92 -6.66 12.57 -0.05
C PRO A 92 -6.77 12.59 1.48
N GLN A 93 -7.80 13.21 2.03
CA GLN A 93 -8.09 13.25 3.47
C GLN A 93 -8.29 11.84 4.05
N GLN A 94 -8.81 10.90 3.25
CA GLN A 94 -8.94 9.51 3.66
C GLN A 94 -7.56 8.86 3.84
N CYS A 95 -6.64 9.09 2.91
CA CYS A 95 -5.26 8.61 3.02
C CYS A 95 -4.55 9.22 4.23
N HIS A 96 -4.72 10.53 4.46
CA HIS A 96 -4.18 11.19 5.63
C HIS A 96 -4.67 10.53 6.92
N LYS A 97 -5.99 10.33 7.08
CA LYS A 97 -6.56 9.65 8.26
C LYS A 97 -5.98 8.25 8.50
N LEU A 98 -5.73 7.48 7.44
CA LEU A 98 -5.10 6.16 7.58
C LEU A 98 -3.69 6.28 8.13
N ILE A 99 -2.88 7.19 7.58
CA ILE A 99 -1.51 7.43 8.04
C ILE A 99 -1.51 7.93 9.50
N THR A 100 -2.35 8.91 9.85
CA THR A 100 -2.43 9.44 11.22
C THR A 100 -2.90 8.39 12.23
N SER A 101 -3.61 7.34 11.78
CA SER A 101 -4.09 6.26 12.65
C SER A 101 -3.04 5.18 12.96
N MET A 102 -1.91 5.17 12.24
CA MET A 102 -0.87 4.14 12.34
C MET A 102 -0.23 3.92 13.72
N PRO A 103 -0.09 4.94 14.60
CA PRO A 103 0.42 4.69 15.95
C PRO A 103 -0.39 3.64 16.71
N ARG A 104 -1.70 3.55 16.48
CA ARG A 104 -2.58 2.62 17.21
C ARG A 104 -2.31 1.14 16.89
N PRO A 105 -2.27 0.68 15.62
CA PRO A 105 -1.83 -0.68 15.30
C PRO A 105 -0.43 -1.01 15.82
N ILE A 106 0.51 -0.05 15.76
CA ILE A 106 1.87 -0.24 16.27
C ILE A 106 1.85 -0.52 17.78
N GLU A 107 1.13 0.30 18.55
CA GLU A 107 0.93 0.10 19.99
C GLU A 107 0.27 -1.25 20.31
N ALA A 108 -0.72 -1.64 19.51
CA ALA A 108 -1.41 -2.92 19.67
C ALA A 108 -0.44 -4.09 19.47
N VAL A 109 0.41 -4.05 18.43
CA VAL A 109 1.42 -5.09 18.16
C VAL A 109 2.47 -5.14 19.27
N ILE A 110 2.91 -3.98 19.77
CA ILE A 110 3.84 -3.90 20.91
C ILE A 110 3.21 -4.54 22.15
N LYS A 111 1.96 -4.21 22.47
CA LYS A 111 1.22 -4.78 23.60
C LYS A 111 1.00 -6.28 23.46
N ALA A 112 0.75 -6.75 22.24
CA ALA A 112 0.62 -8.15 21.88
C ALA A 112 1.98 -8.88 21.80
N LYS A 113 3.10 -8.20 22.05
CA LYS A 113 4.46 -8.74 21.94
C LYS A 113 4.74 -9.37 20.57
N GLY A 114 4.23 -8.75 19.50
CA GLY A 114 4.36 -9.23 18.13
C GLY A 114 3.34 -10.29 17.70
N ALA A 115 2.38 -10.66 18.57
CA ALA A 115 1.24 -11.48 18.17
C ALA A 115 0.22 -10.66 17.35
N PRO A 116 -0.67 -11.33 16.58
CA PRO A 116 -1.72 -10.67 15.81
C PRO A 116 -2.64 -9.80 16.69
N THR A 117 -3.14 -8.70 16.13
CA THR A 117 -3.98 -7.70 16.81
C THR A 117 -5.39 -7.60 16.26
#